data_AF-A0A6P8YEQ7-F1
#
_entry.id   AF-A0A6P8YEQ7-F1
#
_cell.length_a   1.000
_cell.length_b   1.000
_cell.length_c   1.000
_cell.angle_alpha   90.00
_cell.angle_beta   90.00
_cell.angle_gamma   90.00
#
_symmetry.space_group_name_H-M   'P 1'
#
loop_
_entity.id
_entity.type
_entity.pdbx_description
1 polymer ?
#
loop_
_entity_poly.entity_id
_entity_poly.type
_entity_poly.pdbx_seq_one_letter_code
_entity_poly.pdbx_strand_id
1 'polypeptide(L)'
;MGEQCAMEVDSRQQDAESEYARDFWTPLNNTIEAFLHPSSQTSPISFQDTFTLVYKCVGEGHSDRLHSDLMQTVSKYLKNLHVELLQCLTSDNEATQGQGIIQMIHMFDCALSDYIKAVKGISASFSYLGKYFAQKKNYKTLEDELTLMFCSEIAEHFIHDILSCVERSPPFTLEPALLSRLFHNLQTVSREDYGALYSKLFARFVTDALPRMHEHDLDSHIAEVHELQAQMRRESDQFKLSSAEGGSERNPALKRPAEDCD
;
A
#
# COMPACT_ATOMS: atom_id res chain seq x y z
N MET A 1 12.21 31.58 49.43
CA MET A 1 10.90 30.88 49.41
C MET A 1 10.43 30.51 48.00
N GLY A 2 10.97 31.07 46.90
CA GLY A 2 10.58 30.69 45.53
C GLY A 2 11.17 29.37 45.01
N GLU A 3 12.37 28.98 45.45
CA GLU A 3 13.07 27.78 44.92
C GLU A 3 12.58 26.44 45.50
N GLN A 4 12.02 26.44 46.72
CA GLN A 4 11.46 25.21 47.31
C GLN A 4 10.14 24.79 46.66
N CYS A 5 9.31 25.75 46.22
CA CYS A 5 8.10 25.46 45.45
C CYS A 5 8.42 24.92 44.05
N ALA A 6 9.51 25.35 43.41
CA ALA A 6 9.87 24.86 42.08
C ALA A 6 10.32 23.39 42.10
N MET A 7 11.13 22.98 43.08
CA MET A 7 11.61 21.60 43.21
C MET A 7 10.53 20.59 43.64
N GLU A 8 9.60 20.96 44.52
CA GLU A 8 8.49 20.06 44.91
C GLU A 8 7.46 19.85 43.79
N VAL A 9 7.27 20.86 42.93
CA VAL A 9 6.40 20.74 41.75
C VAL A 9 7.04 19.83 40.71
N ASP A 10 8.34 20.00 40.43
CA ASP A 10 9.08 19.17 39.47
C ASP A 10 9.10 17.68 39.89
N SER A 11 9.27 17.41 41.18
CA SER A 11 9.25 16.05 41.75
C SER A 11 7.88 15.38 41.60
N ARG A 12 6.79 16.09 41.92
CA ARG A 12 5.41 15.57 41.79
C ARG A 12 4.98 15.40 40.34
N GLN A 13 5.49 16.24 39.43
CA GLN A 13 5.24 16.14 38.00
C GLN A 13 5.94 14.90 37.42
N GLN A 14 7.19 14.62 37.82
CA GLN A 14 7.93 13.42 37.44
C GLN A 14 7.28 12.13 37.96
N ASP A 15 6.77 12.13 39.18
CA ASP A 15 6.05 10.97 39.74
C ASP A 15 4.76 10.66 38.96
N ALA A 16 3.97 11.69 38.62
CA ALA A 16 2.76 11.54 37.83
C ALA A 16 3.04 11.14 36.36
N GLU A 17 4.15 11.60 35.78
CA GLU A 17 4.60 11.16 34.44
C GLU A 17 5.01 9.70 34.41
N SER A 18 5.69 9.23 35.46
CA SER A 18 6.09 7.83 35.64
C SER A 18 4.88 6.92 35.85
N GLU A 19 3.88 7.38 36.61
CA GLU A 19 2.63 6.66 36.85
C GLU A 19 1.81 6.47 35.57
N TYR A 20 1.60 7.54 34.78
CA TYR A 20 0.94 7.43 33.48
C TYR A 20 1.66 6.45 32.55
N ALA A 21 3.00 6.55 32.47
CA ALA A 21 3.80 5.73 31.59
C ALA A 21 3.69 4.24 31.95
N ARG A 22 3.73 3.93 33.25
CA ARG A 22 3.66 2.57 33.77
C ARG A 22 2.25 1.98 33.69
N ASP A 23 1.26 2.74 34.13
CA ASP A 23 -0.07 2.20 34.43
C ASP A 23 -1.00 2.26 33.21
N PHE A 24 -0.79 3.21 32.28
CA PHE A 24 -1.60 3.35 31.07
C PHE A 24 -0.78 3.16 29.78
N TRP A 25 0.28 3.94 29.58
CA TRP A 25 0.92 4.01 28.28
C TRP A 25 1.64 2.73 27.88
N THR A 26 2.42 2.11 28.78
CA THR A 26 3.19 0.90 28.43
C THR A 26 2.29 -0.24 27.94
N PRO A 27 1.20 -0.62 28.65
CA PRO A 27 0.28 -1.64 28.13
C PRO A 27 -0.43 -1.24 26.82
N LEU A 28 -0.81 0.03 26.67
CA LEU A 28 -1.47 0.53 25.46
C LEU A 28 -0.52 0.54 24.26
N ASN A 29 0.73 1.00 24.46
CA ASN A 29 1.76 1.01 23.45
C ASN A 29 2.11 -0.42 23.00
N ASN A 30 2.22 -1.37 23.93
CA ASN A 30 2.42 -2.78 23.57
C ASN A 30 1.27 -3.32 22.70
N THR A 31 0.04 -2.88 22.97
CA THR A 31 -1.12 -3.24 22.16
C THR A 31 -1.05 -2.60 20.76
N ILE A 32 -0.67 -1.32 20.67
CA ILE A 32 -0.48 -0.60 19.40
C ILE A 32 0.62 -1.28 18.57
N GLU A 33 1.76 -1.58 19.16
CA GLU A 33 2.87 -2.29 18.53
C GLU A 33 2.45 -3.68 18.03
N ALA A 34 1.61 -4.41 18.80
CA ALA A 34 1.07 -5.69 18.38
C ALA A 34 0.10 -5.59 17.19
N PHE A 35 -0.60 -4.46 17.03
CA PHE A 35 -1.39 -4.19 15.81
C PHE A 35 -0.50 -3.87 14.62
N LEU A 36 0.55 -3.05 14.81
CA LEU A 36 1.46 -2.61 13.75
C LEU A 36 2.42 -3.71 13.28
N HIS A 37 2.73 -4.69 14.14
CA HIS A 37 3.60 -5.82 13.85
C HIS A 37 2.88 -7.16 14.11
N PRO A 38 1.95 -7.59 13.23
CA PRO A 38 1.17 -8.81 13.44
C PRO A 38 2.04 -10.06 13.56
N SER A 39 3.15 -10.10 12.83
CA SER A 39 4.13 -11.19 12.82
C SER A 39 4.97 -11.28 14.10
N SER A 40 5.00 -10.24 14.93
CA SER A 40 5.70 -10.21 16.22
C SER A 40 4.78 -10.54 17.40
N GLN A 41 3.50 -10.81 17.15
CA GLN A 41 2.52 -11.07 18.19
C GLN A 41 2.71 -12.47 18.82
N THR A 42 2.99 -12.49 20.12
CA THR A 42 3.14 -13.74 20.90
C THR A 42 1.87 -14.12 21.66
N SER A 43 0.91 -13.20 21.80
CA SER A 43 -0.34 -13.40 22.52
C SER A 43 -1.49 -12.59 21.91
N PRO A 44 -2.74 -13.07 22.01
CA PRO A 44 -3.89 -12.39 21.42
C PRO A 44 -4.19 -11.07 22.14
N ILE A 45 -4.61 -10.06 21.36
CA ILE A 45 -5.01 -8.75 21.89
C ILE A 45 -6.37 -8.85 22.59
N SER A 46 -6.44 -8.42 23.85
CA SER A 46 -7.70 -8.30 24.60
C SER A 46 -8.33 -6.93 24.35
N PHE A 47 -9.25 -6.86 23.39
CA PHE A 47 -9.97 -5.61 23.08
C PHE A 47 -10.70 -5.02 24.30
N GLN A 48 -11.22 -5.87 25.18
CA GLN A 48 -11.93 -5.43 26.38
C GLN A 48 -11.00 -4.76 27.39
N ASP A 49 -9.83 -5.34 27.63
CA ASP A 49 -8.87 -4.78 28.59
C ASP A 49 -8.26 -3.48 28.05
N THR A 50 -7.89 -3.47 26.77
CA THR A 50 -7.40 -2.26 26.10
C THR A 50 -8.45 -1.15 26.15
N PHE A 51 -9.71 -1.43 25.81
CA PHE A 51 -10.78 -0.45 25.87
C PHE A 51 -11.01 0.08 27.30
N THR A 52 -11.02 -0.80 28.30
CA THR A 52 -11.17 -0.41 29.71
C THR A 52 -10.04 0.50 30.16
N LEU A 53 -8.81 0.21 29.72
CA LEU A 53 -7.63 1.00 30.06
C LEU A 53 -7.67 2.37 29.37
N VAL A 54 -8.05 2.44 28.10
CA VAL A 54 -8.28 3.70 27.38
C VAL A 54 -9.36 4.53 28.07
N TYR A 55 -10.48 3.91 28.47
CA TYR A 55 -11.57 4.61 29.16
C TYR A 55 -11.11 5.25 30.48
N LYS A 56 -10.36 4.50 31.31
CA LYS A 56 -9.79 5.02 32.56
C LYS A 56 -8.81 6.16 32.31
N CYS A 57 -7.86 5.97 31.38
CA CYS A 57 -6.85 6.96 31.01
C CYS A 57 -7.49 8.29 30.55
N VAL A 58 -8.53 8.22 29.72
CA VAL A 58 -9.28 9.41 29.29
C VAL A 58 -10.07 10.02 30.44
N GLY A 59 -10.68 9.20 31.30
CA GLY A 59 -11.42 9.65 32.50
C GLY A 59 -10.55 10.38 33.52
N GLU A 60 -9.26 10.04 33.61
CA GLU A 60 -8.26 10.70 34.46
C GLU A 60 -7.66 11.97 33.83
N GLY A 61 -8.11 12.35 32.63
CA GLY A 61 -7.72 13.60 31.98
C GLY A 61 -6.49 13.49 31.07
N HIS A 62 -5.96 12.29 30.83
CA HIS A 62 -4.79 12.08 29.97
C HIS A 62 -5.12 11.97 28.48
N SER A 63 -6.30 12.40 28.05
CA SER A 63 -6.79 12.27 26.66
C SER A 63 -5.88 12.90 25.60
N ASP A 64 -5.46 14.16 25.77
CA ASP A 64 -4.60 14.87 24.81
C ASP A 64 -3.19 14.24 24.76
N ARG A 65 -2.67 13.78 25.90
CA ARG A 65 -1.39 13.06 25.96
C ARG A 65 -1.47 11.71 25.27
N LEU A 66 -2.50 10.91 25.56
CA LEU A 66 -2.72 9.61 24.96
C LEU A 66 -2.85 9.69 23.43
N HIS A 67 -3.57 10.70 22.93
CA HIS A 67 -3.67 10.95 21.49
C HIS A 67 -2.31 11.31 20.89
N SER A 68 -1.57 12.24 21.50
CA SER A 68 -0.22 12.61 21.05
C SER A 68 0.72 11.40 21.01
N ASP A 69 0.76 10.60 22.07
CA ASP A 69 1.64 9.45 22.17
C ASP A 69 1.27 8.38 21.12
N LEU A 70 -0.04 8.13 20.90
CA LEU A 70 -0.52 7.24 19.83
C LEU A 70 -0.05 7.71 18.45
N MET A 71 -0.22 8.99 18.12
CA MET A 71 0.20 9.56 16.83
C MET A 71 1.72 9.47 16.66
N GLN A 72 2.49 9.71 17.73
CA GLN A 72 3.95 9.60 17.70
C GLN A 72 4.44 8.16 17.47
N THR A 73 3.85 7.17 18.16
CA THR A 73 4.18 5.75 17.95
C THR A 73 3.91 5.34 16.51
N VAL A 74 2.74 5.67 15.97
CA VAL A 74 2.38 5.34 14.59
C VAL A 74 3.29 6.07 13.59
N SER A 75 3.58 7.35 13.81
CA SER A 75 4.52 8.12 12.96
C SER A 75 5.93 7.50 12.97
N LYS A 76 6.42 7.07 14.13
CA LYS A 76 7.72 6.39 14.23
C LYS A 76 7.74 5.08 13.44
N TYR A 77 6.69 4.28 13.55
CA TYR A 77 6.54 3.06 12.76
C TYR A 77 6.58 3.35 11.27
N LEU A 78 5.79 4.33 10.79
CA LEU A 78 5.76 4.71 9.37
C LEU A 78 7.13 5.19 8.89
N LYS A 79 7.85 5.99 9.67
CA LYS A 79 9.21 6.43 9.30
C LYS A 79 10.20 5.27 9.16
N ASN A 80 10.12 4.26 10.02
CA ASN A 80 10.94 3.06 9.89
C ASN A 80 10.57 2.29 8.62
N LEU A 81 9.28 2.10 8.36
CA LEU A 81 8.78 1.46 7.15
C LEU A 81 9.24 2.21 5.88
N HIS A 82 9.22 3.55 5.89
CA HIS A 82 9.72 4.37 4.80
C HIS A 82 11.19 4.08 4.50
N VAL A 83 12.03 3.99 5.53
CA VAL A 83 13.44 3.64 5.41
C VAL A 83 13.62 2.24 4.85
N GLU A 84 12.84 1.25 5.31
CA GLU A 84 12.87 -0.11 4.78
C GLU A 84 12.51 -0.14 3.28
N LEU A 85 11.45 0.57 2.87
CA LEU A 85 11.04 0.67 1.47
C LEU A 85 12.12 1.30 0.58
N LEU A 86 12.79 2.36 1.07
CA LEU A 86 13.92 2.97 0.38
C LEU A 86 15.10 1.99 0.23
N GLN A 87 15.38 1.18 1.25
CA GLN A 87 16.48 0.21 1.21
C GLN A 87 16.30 -0.82 0.09
N CYS A 88 15.06 -1.21 -0.23
CA CYS A 88 14.79 -2.08 -1.39
C CYS A 88 15.22 -1.43 -2.71
N LEU A 89 15.10 -0.11 -2.84
CA LEU A 89 15.48 0.63 -4.03
C LEU A 89 17.00 0.88 -4.12
N THR A 90 17.68 1.04 -2.98
CA THR A 90 19.13 1.34 -2.93
C THR A 90 20.03 0.09 -2.86
N SER A 91 19.44 -1.11 -2.78
CA SER A 91 20.22 -2.36 -2.76
C SER A 91 20.83 -2.63 -4.14
N ASP A 92 21.94 -1.94 -4.41
CA ASP A 92 22.77 -2.04 -5.62
C ASP A 92 23.45 -3.42 -5.68
N ASN A 93 22.72 -4.42 -6.18
CA ASN A 93 23.34 -5.57 -6.80
C ASN A 93 23.21 -5.38 -8.32
N GLU A 94 24.34 -5.12 -8.98
CA GLU A 94 24.45 -4.80 -10.41
C GLU A 94 23.85 -5.89 -11.35
N ALA A 95 23.53 -7.07 -10.82
CA ALA A 95 22.88 -8.15 -11.56
C ALA A 95 21.34 -8.03 -11.66
N THR A 96 20.70 -7.11 -10.92
CA THR A 96 19.25 -7.14 -10.67
C THR A 96 18.58 -5.76 -10.66
N GLN A 97 18.97 -4.87 -11.58
CA GLN A 97 18.42 -3.51 -11.69
C GLN A 97 16.88 -3.40 -11.86
N GLY A 98 16.17 -4.50 -12.13
CA GLY A 98 14.69 -4.52 -12.15
C GLY A 98 14.01 -5.14 -10.92
N GLN A 99 14.74 -5.85 -10.05
CA GLN A 99 14.12 -6.56 -8.92
C GLN A 99 13.88 -5.68 -7.69
N GLY A 100 14.67 -4.62 -7.48
CA GLY A 100 14.53 -3.75 -6.30
C GLY A 100 13.15 -3.07 -6.23
N ILE A 101 12.67 -2.52 -7.35
CA ILE A 101 11.35 -1.88 -7.41
C ILE A 101 10.21 -2.89 -7.26
N ILE A 102 10.35 -4.09 -7.82
CA ILE A 102 9.35 -5.17 -7.69
C ILE A 102 9.28 -5.60 -6.21
N GLN A 103 10.43 -5.83 -5.57
CA GLN A 103 10.50 -6.17 -4.14
C GLN A 103 9.90 -5.08 -3.27
N MET A 104 10.17 -3.81 -3.59
CA MET A 104 9.56 -2.66 -2.91
C MET A 104 8.04 -2.66 -3.06
N ILE A 105 7.50 -2.93 -4.26
CA ILE A 105 6.05 -3.04 -4.51
C ILE A 105 5.42 -4.15 -3.66
N HIS A 106 6.05 -5.33 -3.59
CA HIS A 106 5.57 -6.43 -2.75
C HIS A 106 5.56 -6.05 -1.26
N MET A 107 6.62 -5.41 -0.79
CA MET A 107 6.70 -4.97 0.61
C MET A 107 5.68 -3.87 0.91
N PHE A 108 5.49 -2.93 -0.02
CA PHE A 108 4.48 -1.87 0.08
C PHE A 108 3.06 -2.46 0.17
N ASP A 109 2.71 -3.43 -0.70
CA ASP A 109 1.38 -4.08 -0.65
C ASP A 109 1.14 -4.79 0.68
N CYS A 110 2.13 -5.57 1.15
CA CYS A 110 2.05 -6.24 2.45
C CYS A 110 1.87 -5.22 3.59
N ALA A 111 2.72 -4.20 3.64
CA ALA A 111 2.69 -3.18 4.67
C ALA A 111 1.38 -2.37 4.64
N LEU A 112 0.87 -2.02 3.46
CA LEU A 112 -0.41 -1.35 3.29
C LEU A 112 -1.57 -2.21 3.79
N SER A 113 -1.61 -3.49 3.41
CA SER A 113 -2.63 -4.44 3.86
C SER A 113 -2.63 -4.59 5.38
N ASP A 114 -1.45 -4.74 5.99
CA ASP A 114 -1.33 -4.91 7.43
C ASP A 114 -1.63 -3.61 8.18
N TYR A 115 -1.23 -2.46 7.63
CA TYR A 115 -1.57 -1.16 8.19
C TYR A 115 -3.08 -0.92 8.19
N ILE A 116 -3.81 -1.24 7.11
CA ILE A 116 -5.28 -1.11 7.07
C ILE A 116 -5.94 -1.94 8.19
N LYS A 117 -5.46 -3.16 8.44
CA LYS A 117 -5.95 -4.00 9.54
C LYS A 117 -5.61 -3.39 10.90
N ALA A 118 -4.37 -2.90 11.06
CA ALA A 118 -3.89 -2.26 12.28
C ALA A 118 -4.73 -1.02 12.62
N VAL A 119 -4.99 -0.15 11.66
CA VAL A 119 -5.82 1.06 11.83
C VAL A 119 -7.22 0.69 12.30
N LYS A 120 -7.85 -0.34 11.73
CA LYS A 120 -9.17 -0.81 12.18
C LYS A 120 -9.13 -1.35 13.61
N GLY A 121 -8.10 -2.13 13.95
CA GLY A 121 -7.90 -2.67 15.30
C GLY A 121 -7.66 -1.59 16.35
N ILE A 122 -6.78 -0.65 16.06
CA ILE A 122 -6.50 0.53 16.89
C ILE A 122 -7.77 1.36 17.04
N SER A 123 -8.46 1.70 15.95
CA SER A 123 -9.67 2.53 15.98
C SER A 123 -10.81 1.90 16.79
N ALA A 124 -10.96 0.58 16.75
CA ALA A 124 -11.93 -0.14 17.58
C ALA A 124 -11.54 -0.08 19.08
N SER A 125 -10.27 -0.36 19.39
CA SER A 125 -9.75 -0.41 20.76
C SER A 125 -9.73 0.97 21.43
N PHE A 126 -9.42 2.01 20.64
CA PHE A 126 -9.38 3.41 21.06
C PHE A 126 -10.67 4.16 20.70
N SER A 127 -11.78 3.46 20.45
CA SER A 127 -13.03 4.07 20.02
C SER A 127 -13.58 5.12 21.00
N TYR A 128 -13.31 4.97 22.30
CA TYR A 128 -13.66 5.99 23.30
C TYR A 128 -12.86 7.29 23.11
N LEU A 129 -11.55 7.19 22.89
CA LEU A 129 -10.67 8.32 22.57
C LEU A 129 -11.12 8.98 21.26
N GLY A 130 -11.39 8.18 20.23
CA GLY A 130 -11.88 8.68 18.93
C GLY A 130 -13.18 9.46 19.07
N LYS A 131 -14.15 8.97 19.85
CA LYS A 131 -15.41 9.69 20.12
C LYS A 131 -15.18 10.99 20.91
N TYR A 132 -14.30 10.96 21.91
CA TYR A 132 -13.94 12.15 22.68
C TYR A 132 -13.37 13.26 21.78
N PHE A 133 -12.47 12.93 20.85
CA PHE A 133 -11.88 13.90 19.94
C PHE A 133 -12.79 14.31 18.78
N ALA A 134 -13.62 13.40 18.25
CA ALA A 134 -14.59 13.72 17.21
C ALA A 134 -15.58 14.80 17.66
N GLN A 135 -15.91 14.84 18.96
CA GLN A 135 -16.74 15.89 19.56
C GLN A 135 -15.99 17.22 19.75
N LYS A 136 -14.65 17.20 19.88
CA LYS A 136 -13.82 18.35 20.27
C LYS A 136 -13.14 19.06 19.09
N LYS A 137 -12.77 18.36 18.00
CA LYS A 137 -11.83 18.87 16.96
C LYS A 137 -12.25 18.67 15.49
N ASN A 138 -13.53 18.87 15.13
CA ASN A 138 -14.06 18.72 13.76
C ASN A 138 -14.00 17.28 13.21
N TYR A 139 -15.09 16.51 13.39
CA TYR A 139 -15.60 15.33 12.63
C TYR A 139 -14.68 14.29 11.96
N LYS A 140 -13.35 14.37 12.04
CA LYS A 140 -12.46 13.33 11.53
C LYS A 140 -12.38 12.21 12.56
N THR A 141 -12.67 11.00 12.11
CA THR A 141 -12.52 9.83 12.96
C THR A 141 -11.03 9.54 13.21
N LEU A 142 -10.72 8.79 14.27
CA LEU A 142 -9.36 8.33 14.51
C LEU A 142 -8.84 7.49 13.33
N GLU A 143 -9.71 6.70 12.71
CA GLU A 143 -9.41 5.93 11.50
C GLU A 143 -9.00 6.85 10.35
N ASP A 144 -9.70 7.96 10.15
CA ASP A 144 -9.37 8.95 9.11
C ASP A 144 -7.98 9.58 9.33
N GLU A 145 -7.67 9.93 10.58
CA GLU A 145 -6.40 10.57 10.95
C GLU A 145 -5.22 9.61 10.74
N LEU A 146 -5.36 8.36 11.21
CA LEU A 146 -4.34 7.32 11.01
C LEU A 146 -4.16 7.00 9.52
N THR A 147 -5.26 6.85 8.78
CA THR A 147 -5.22 6.59 7.33
C THR A 147 -4.49 7.71 6.59
N LEU A 148 -4.77 8.96 6.94
CA LEU A 148 -4.10 10.12 6.33
C LEU A 148 -2.59 10.14 6.59
N MET A 149 -2.14 9.73 7.78
CA MET A 149 -0.71 9.66 8.08
C MET A 149 0.02 8.68 7.15
N PHE A 150 -0.58 7.53 6.82
CA PHE A 150 0.02 6.62 5.86
C PHE A 150 0.12 7.24 4.46
N CYS A 151 -0.92 7.95 4.02
CA CYS A 151 -0.88 8.66 2.74
C CYS A 151 0.29 9.65 2.69
N SER A 152 0.39 10.54 3.69
CA SER A 152 1.38 11.62 3.69
C SER A 152 2.82 11.12 3.90
N GLU A 153 3.04 10.17 4.80
CA GLU A 153 4.39 9.72 5.15
C GLU A 153 4.93 8.64 4.18
N ILE A 154 4.04 7.85 3.57
CA ILE A 154 4.42 6.71 2.73
C ILE A 154 3.88 6.86 1.32
N ALA A 155 2.55 6.82 1.14
CA ALA A 155 1.97 6.65 -0.20
C ALA A 155 2.40 7.74 -1.18
N GLU A 156 2.39 9.01 -0.77
CA GLU A 156 2.79 10.15 -1.62
C GLU A 156 4.21 10.03 -2.19
N HIS A 157 5.12 9.35 -1.47
CA HIS A 157 6.52 9.21 -1.89
C HIS A 157 6.72 8.08 -2.90
N PHE A 158 5.93 7.00 -2.82
CA PHE A 158 6.13 5.80 -3.64
C PHE A 158 5.09 5.61 -4.74
N ILE A 159 3.90 6.23 -4.63
CA ILE A 159 2.77 5.95 -5.51
C ILE A 159 3.09 6.20 -6.99
N HIS A 160 3.77 7.30 -7.30
CA HIS A 160 4.14 7.64 -8.67
C HIS A 160 5.05 6.57 -9.29
N ASP A 161 6.05 6.10 -8.54
CA ASP A 161 7.03 5.13 -9.02
C ASP A 161 6.41 3.74 -9.16
N ILE A 162 5.56 3.35 -8.20
CA ILE A 162 4.77 2.11 -8.25
C ILE A 162 3.90 2.10 -9.52
N LEU A 163 3.10 3.15 -9.73
CA LEU A 163 2.16 3.19 -10.86
C LEU A 163 2.90 3.25 -12.20
N SER A 164 3.98 4.05 -12.28
CA SER A 164 4.85 4.10 -13.45
C SER A 164 5.53 2.76 -13.75
N CYS A 165 5.85 1.97 -12.72
CA CYS A 165 6.39 0.62 -12.88
C CYS A 165 5.33 -0.33 -13.42
N VAL A 166 4.13 -0.33 -12.84
CA VAL A 166 3.01 -1.18 -13.26
C VAL A 166 2.65 -0.94 -14.72
N GLU A 167 2.60 0.32 -15.16
CA GLU A 167 2.24 0.68 -16.53
C GLU A 167 3.29 0.23 -17.56
N ARG A 168 4.59 0.36 -17.23
CA ARG A 168 5.70 0.00 -18.13
C ARG A 168 6.06 -1.49 -18.09
N SER A 169 5.67 -2.18 -17.02
CA SER A 169 6.02 -3.59 -16.85
C SER A 169 5.27 -4.49 -17.83
N PRO A 170 5.93 -5.49 -18.44
CA PRO A 170 5.25 -6.45 -19.30
C PRO A 170 4.25 -7.28 -18.49
N PRO A 171 3.22 -7.85 -19.13
CA PRO A 171 2.22 -8.69 -18.47
C PRO A 171 2.89 -9.81 -17.66
N PHE A 172 2.33 -10.11 -16.49
CA PHE A 172 2.80 -11.16 -15.56
C PHE A 172 4.14 -10.90 -14.84
N THR A 173 4.76 -9.74 -15.00
CA THR A 173 5.91 -9.33 -14.16
C THR A 173 5.50 -9.22 -12.69
N LEU A 174 4.32 -8.67 -12.46
CA LEU A 174 3.67 -8.60 -11.16
C LEU A 174 2.48 -9.54 -11.16
N GLU A 175 2.27 -10.25 -10.05
CA GLU A 175 1.15 -11.16 -9.90
C GLU A 175 -0.18 -10.39 -9.98
N PRO A 176 -1.16 -10.83 -10.81
CA PRO A 176 -2.46 -10.15 -10.91
C PRO A 176 -3.19 -10.02 -9.57
N ALA A 177 -3.02 -11.01 -8.68
CA ALA A 177 -3.59 -11.00 -7.34
C ALA A 177 -2.99 -9.89 -6.46
N LEU A 178 -1.67 -9.64 -6.59
CA LEU A 178 -1.01 -8.52 -5.93
C LEU A 178 -1.55 -7.20 -6.46
N LEU A 179 -1.64 -7.02 -7.77
CA LEU A 179 -2.11 -5.78 -8.37
C LEU A 179 -3.55 -5.48 -7.93
N SER A 180 -4.45 -6.46 -8.03
CA SER A 180 -5.84 -6.29 -7.62
C SER A 180 -5.95 -5.87 -6.14
N ARG A 181 -5.20 -6.52 -5.25
CA ARG A 181 -5.18 -6.17 -3.82
C ARG A 181 -4.60 -4.78 -3.57
N LEU A 182 -3.49 -4.46 -4.22
CA LEU A 182 -2.82 -3.16 -4.11
C LEU A 182 -3.77 -2.03 -4.52
N PHE A 183 -4.40 -2.12 -5.70
CA PHE A 183 -5.33 -1.09 -6.19
C PHE A 183 -6.58 -0.96 -5.31
N HIS A 184 -7.13 -2.07 -4.81
CA HIS A 184 -8.26 -2.03 -3.88
C HIS A 184 -7.90 -1.38 -2.53
N ASN A 185 -6.73 -1.72 -1.98
CA ASN A 185 -6.23 -1.14 -0.75
C ASN A 185 -5.90 0.35 -0.91
N LEU A 186 -5.29 0.74 -2.04
CA LEU A 186 -5.03 2.14 -2.37
C LEU A 186 -6.32 2.94 -2.49
N GLN A 187 -7.37 2.39 -3.12
CA GLN A 187 -8.68 3.05 -3.18
C GLN A 187 -9.29 3.23 -1.78
N THR A 188 -9.13 2.23 -0.91
CA THR A 188 -9.62 2.29 0.48
C THR A 188 -8.95 3.41 1.27
N VAL A 189 -7.62 3.54 1.17
CA VAL A 189 -6.84 4.52 1.95
C VAL A 189 -6.92 5.93 1.37
N SER A 190 -6.91 6.07 0.05
CA SER A 190 -6.91 7.38 -0.62
C SER A 190 -8.30 7.99 -0.87
N ARG A 191 -9.39 7.29 -0.50
CA ARG A 191 -10.77 7.75 -0.72
C ARG A 191 -11.00 8.29 -2.12
N GLU A 192 -10.48 7.58 -3.12
CA GLU A 192 -10.59 7.87 -4.56
C GLU A 192 -9.68 8.97 -5.14
N ASP A 193 -8.84 9.65 -4.35
CA ASP A 193 -7.92 10.70 -4.85
C ASP A 193 -6.97 10.16 -5.93
N TYR A 194 -6.37 8.98 -5.72
CA TYR A 194 -5.51 8.34 -6.72
C TYR A 194 -6.31 7.72 -7.88
N GLY A 195 -7.56 7.31 -7.62
CA GLY A 195 -8.47 6.80 -8.64
C GLY A 195 -8.83 7.87 -9.67
N ALA A 196 -8.99 9.12 -9.23
CA ALA A 196 -9.20 10.26 -10.14
C ALA A 196 -7.95 10.58 -10.98
N LEU A 197 -6.77 10.56 -10.36
CA LEU A 197 -5.49 10.86 -11.02
C LEU A 197 -5.09 9.78 -12.05
N TYR A 198 -5.34 8.50 -11.75
CA TYR A 198 -4.91 7.36 -12.56
C TYR A 198 -6.09 6.48 -12.99
N SER A 199 -7.19 7.11 -13.41
CA SER A 199 -8.47 6.44 -13.71
C SER A 199 -8.35 5.27 -14.68
N LYS A 200 -7.60 5.41 -15.78
CA LYS A 200 -7.36 4.33 -16.76
C LYS A 200 -6.65 3.13 -16.17
N LEU A 201 -5.75 3.33 -15.20
CA LEU A 201 -4.98 2.26 -14.59
C LEU A 201 -5.80 1.55 -13.50
N PHE A 202 -6.52 2.30 -12.67
CA PHE A 202 -7.44 1.75 -11.67
C PHE A 202 -8.58 0.95 -12.32
N ALA A 203 -9.12 1.43 -13.44
CA ALA A 203 -10.16 0.74 -14.22
C ALA A 203 -9.80 -0.69 -14.64
N ARG A 204 -8.50 -0.97 -14.82
CA ARG A 204 -8.03 -2.30 -15.23
C ARG A 204 -8.09 -3.33 -14.10
N PHE A 205 -8.08 -2.87 -12.85
CA PHE A 205 -7.94 -3.74 -11.67
C PHE A 205 -9.11 -3.61 -10.68
N VAL A 206 -9.94 -2.58 -10.81
CA VAL A 206 -11.09 -2.30 -9.95
C VAL A 206 -12.34 -2.16 -10.83
N THR A 207 -13.32 -3.03 -10.61
CA THR A 207 -14.55 -3.15 -11.43
C THR A 207 -15.48 -1.93 -11.37
N ASP A 208 -15.31 -1.04 -10.38
CA ASP A 208 -16.13 0.18 -10.18
C ASP A 208 -15.31 1.48 -10.27
N ALA A 209 -14.06 1.45 -10.75
CA ALA A 209 -13.21 2.64 -10.79
C ALA A 209 -13.55 3.63 -11.92
N LEU A 210 -14.41 3.24 -12.88
CA LEU A 210 -14.93 4.14 -13.91
C LEU A 210 -16.41 4.43 -13.68
N PRO A 211 -16.89 5.61 -14.10
CA PRO A 211 -18.32 5.88 -14.19
C PRO A 211 -19.01 4.76 -14.98
N ARG A 212 -20.20 4.35 -14.54
CA ARG A 212 -21.02 3.38 -15.28
C ARG A 212 -21.14 3.85 -16.72
N MET A 213 -20.83 2.97 -17.67
CA MET A 213 -20.91 3.24 -19.10
C MET A 213 -22.32 3.73 -19.47
N HIS A 214 -22.41 4.87 -20.18
CA HIS A 214 -23.68 5.39 -20.69
C HIS A 214 -23.78 5.09 -22.20
N GLU A 215 -24.98 5.05 -22.76
CA GLU A 215 -25.18 4.66 -24.18
C GLU A 215 -24.38 5.52 -25.18
N HIS A 216 -24.03 6.76 -24.84
CA HIS A 216 -23.22 7.62 -25.70
C HIS A 216 -21.74 7.19 -25.83
N ASP A 217 -21.24 6.34 -24.92
CA ASP A 217 -19.85 5.86 -24.92
C ASP A 217 -19.65 4.68 -25.89
N LEU A 218 -20.75 4.05 -26.36
CA LEU A 218 -20.74 2.88 -27.24
C LEU A 218 -20.02 3.17 -28.57
N ASP A 219 -20.30 4.30 -29.21
CA ASP A 219 -19.71 4.64 -30.50
C ASP A 219 -18.19 4.86 -30.41
N SER A 220 -17.71 5.43 -29.29
CA SER A 220 -16.28 5.59 -29.02
C SER A 220 -15.58 4.24 -28.85
N HIS A 221 -16.21 3.31 -28.12
CA HIS A 221 -15.66 1.95 -27.95
C HIS A 221 -15.71 1.13 -29.23
N ILE A 222 -16.77 1.27 -30.05
CA ILE A 222 -16.85 0.64 -31.36
C ILE A 222 -15.69 1.11 -32.24
N ALA A 223 -15.40 2.41 -32.26
CA ALA A 223 -14.28 2.97 -33.00
C ALA A 223 -12.92 2.43 -32.51
N GLU A 224 -12.71 2.39 -31.19
CA GLU A 224 -11.49 1.88 -30.56
C GLU A 224 -11.26 0.38 -30.87
N VAL A 225 -12.32 -0.43 -30.83
CA VAL A 225 -12.28 -1.85 -31.22
C VAL A 225 -11.94 -2.02 -32.70
N HIS A 226 -12.52 -1.19 -33.58
CA HIS A 226 -12.21 -1.23 -35.01
C HIS A 226 -10.74 -0.91 -35.29
N GLU A 227 -10.18 0.07 -34.58
CA GLU A 227 -8.77 0.43 -34.69
C GLU A 227 -7.85 -0.70 -34.22
N LEU A 228 -8.18 -1.32 -33.08
CA LEU A 228 -7.44 -2.47 -32.56
C LEU A 228 -7.46 -3.66 -33.52
N GLN A 229 -8.64 -3.97 -34.08
CA GLN A 229 -8.78 -5.02 -35.09
C GLN A 229 -7.99 -4.72 -36.37
N ALA A 230 -7.94 -3.45 -36.79
CA ALA A 230 -7.14 -3.03 -37.94
C ALA A 230 -5.63 -3.18 -37.66
N GLN A 231 -5.20 -2.89 -36.43
CA GLN A 231 -3.82 -3.08 -36.02
C GLN A 231 -3.41 -4.55 -35.97
N MET A 232 -4.23 -5.42 -35.37
CA MET A 232 -3.95 -6.87 -35.35
C MET A 232 -3.92 -7.48 -36.75
N ARG A 233 -4.77 -7.01 -37.67
CA ARG A 233 -4.73 -7.44 -39.08
C ARG A 233 -3.41 -7.04 -39.74
N ARG A 234 -2.96 -5.79 -39.54
CA ARG A 234 -1.66 -5.31 -40.03
C ARG A 234 -0.49 -6.14 -39.49
N GLU A 235 -0.48 -6.44 -38.19
CA GLU A 235 0.55 -7.27 -37.56
C GLU A 235 0.52 -8.72 -38.08
N SER A 236 -0.66 -9.30 -38.28
CA SER A 236 -0.82 -10.65 -38.85
C SER A 236 -0.31 -10.75 -40.29
N ASP A 237 -0.59 -9.74 -41.12
CA ASP A 237 -0.14 -9.72 -42.51
C ASP A 237 1.37 -9.47 -42.61
N GLN A 238 1.94 -8.67 -41.71
CA GLN A 238 3.38 -8.46 -41.60
C GLN A 238 4.12 -9.76 -41.22
N PHE A 239 3.54 -10.56 -40.32
CA PHE A 239 4.08 -11.87 -39.94
C PHE A 239 4.04 -12.88 -41.11
N LYS A 240 2.97 -12.88 -41.92
CA LYS A 240 2.87 -13.74 -43.11
C LYS A 240 3.89 -13.38 -44.20
N LEU A 241 4.17 -12.10 -44.41
CA LEU A 241 5.18 -11.64 -45.38
C LEU A 241 6.58 -12.07 -44.96
N SER A 242 6.94 -11.94 -43.67
CA SER A 242 8.24 -12.41 -43.17
C SER A 242 8.44 -13.93 -43.25
N SER A 243 7.36 -14.72 -43.17
CA SER A 243 7.41 -16.18 -43.35
C SER A 243 7.45 -16.61 -44.83
N ALA A 244 6.95 -15.78 -45.74
CA ALA A 244 7.01 -16.03 -47.19
C ALA A 244 8.40 -15.77 -47.77
N GLU A 245 9.17 -14.82 -47.22
CA GLU A 245 10.53 -14.52 -47.67
C GLU A 245 11.59 -15.54 -47.21
N GLY A 246 11.31 -16.36 -46.19
CA GLY A 246 12.21 -17.45 -45.73
C GLY A 246 12.05 -18.80 -46.46
N GLY A 247 11.12 -18.92 -47.42
CA GLY A 247 10.69 -20.20 -47.99
C GLY A 247 11.09 -20.47 -49.45
N SER A 248 11.91 -19.62 -50.08
CA SER A 248 12.19 -19.70 -51.52
C SER A 248 13.66 -19.95 -51.89
N GLU A 249 14.22 -21.08 -51.44
CA GLU A 249 15.35 -21.73 -52.13
C GLU A 249 15.03 -23.21 -52.38
N ARG A 250 14.18 -23.48 -53.39
CA ARG A 250 14.12 -24.81 -54.04
C ARG A 250 15.19 -24.88 -55.12
N ASN A 251 16.29 -25.57 -54.82
CA ASN A 251 17.30 -26.01 -55.78
C ASN A 251 16.70 -27.03 -56.78
N PRO A 252 16.84 -26.84 -58.11
CA PRO A 252 16.50 -27.88 -59.08
C PRO A 252 17.75 -28.72 -59.43
N ALA A 253 17.61 -30.05 -59.25
CA ALA A 253 18.27 -31.16 -59.94
C ALA A 253 19.83 -31.21 -60.06
N LEU A 254 20.44 -32.35 -59.73
CA LEU A 254 21.07 -33.27 -60.72
C LEU A 254 21.74 -34.51 -60.09
N LYS A 255 21.37 -35.67 -60.67
CA LYS A 255 22.16 -36.92 -60.91
C LYS A 255 22.81 -37.68 -59.74
N ARG A 256 22.22 -38.85 -59.44
CA ARG A 256 22.97 -40.04 -58.97
C ARG A 256 23.50 -40.78 -60.20
N PRO A 257 24.78 -41.21 -60.24
CA PRO A 257 25.19 -42.26 -61.14
C PRO A 257 24.85 -43.63 -60.53
N ALA A 258 24.42 -44.54 -61.40
CA ALA A 258 24.39 -45.96 -61.16
C ALA A 258 25.79 -46.54 -61.41
N GLU A 259 26.25 -47.44 -60.56
CA GLU A 259 27.20 -48.49 -60.94
C GLU A 259 26.71 -49.81 -60.36
N ASP A 260 26.60 -50.79 -61.27
CA ASP A 260 26.09 -52.16 -61.14
C ASP A 260 27.13 -53.11 -60.52
N CYS A 261 26.58 -54.20 -59.94
CA CYS A 261 27.03 -55.59 -59.85
C CYS A 261 28.53 -55.95 -59.77
N ASP A 262 28.92 -56.70 -58.74
CA ASP A 262 28.86 -58.18 -58.69
C ASP A 262 28.76 -58.68 -57.24
#